data_AF-A0A935GI36-F1
#
_entry.id   AF-A0A935GI36-F1
#
_cell.length_a   1.000
_cell.length_b   1.000
_cell.length_c   1.000
_cell.angle_alpha   90.00
_cell.angle_beta   90.00
_cell.angle_gamma   90.00
#
_symmetry.space_group_name_H-M   'P 1'
#
loop_
_entity.id
_entity.type
_entity.pdbx_description
1 polymer ?
#
loop_
_entity_poly.entity_id
_entity_poly.type
_entity_poly.pdbx_seq_one_letter_code
_entity_poly.pdbx_strand_id
1 'polypeptide(L)'
;MPFDLACPERTSKNIGDFCVLMPGQENVVMTKEIIVIRPGEIATFSTFYLFWALTLKAVRDQWKRIIFMQTNREDDGKRYLEVRIPIPPTRAEADRVSKPFRDYYTSISQARTQFGEYLGRSKSHHFFVAGAEGAQEVDIASIDLDAE
;
A
#
# COMPACT_ATOMS: atom_id res chain seq x y z
N MET A 1 1.35 5.85 -5.14
CA MET A 1 2.62 5.43 -5.74
C MET A 1 2.79 3.93 -5.54
N PRO A 2 3.53 3.24 -6.42
CA PRO A 2 3.78 1.82 -6.25
C PRO A 2 4.40 1.55 -4.88
N PHE A 3 3.93 0.48 -4.24
CA PHE A 3 4.33 0.01 -2.91
C PHE A 3 3.96 0.93 -1.73
N ASP A 4 3.12 1.94 -1.92
CA ASP A 4 2.58 2.71 -0.79
C ASP A 4 1.87 1.81 0.22
N LEU A 5 1.93 2.19 1.50
CA LEU A 5 1.27 1.44 2.57
C LEU A 5 -0.11 2.03 2.84
N ALA A 6 -1.11 1.18 2.93
CA ALA A 6 -2.47 1.58 3.30
C ALA A 6 -2.93 0.81 4.55
N CYS A 7 -3.72 1.47 5.39
CA CYS A 7 -4.24 0.90 6.62
C CYS A 7 -5.59 1.54 6.94
N PRO A 8 -6.59 0.78 7.42
CA PRO A 8 -7.80 1.39 7.95
C PRO A 8 -7.47 2.25 9.18
N GLU A 9 -8.15 3.38 9.34
CA GLU A 9 -8.12 4.21 10.56
C GLU A 9 -9.38 4.08 11.42
N ARG A 10 -10.39 3.32 10.98
CA ARG A 10 -11.68 3.26 11.65
C ARG A 10 -12.21 1.86 11.96
N THR A 11 -12.82 1.77 13.15
CA THR A 11 -13.59 0.68 13.78
C THR A 11 -13.11 -0.70 13.34
N SER A 12 -11.80 -0.90 13.43
CA SER A 12 -11.16 -2.10 12.93
C SER A 12 -10.09 -2.56 13.88
N LYS A 13 -10.17 -3.85 14.23
CA LYS A 13 -9.09 -4.60 14.88
C LYS A 13 -7.83 -4.67 14.00
N ASN A 14 -7.93 -4.29 12.73
CA ASN A 14 -6.83 -4.24 11.77
C ASN A 14 -6.17 -2.85 11.70
N ILE A 15 -6.52 -1.89 12.56
CA ILE A 15 -5.77 -0.62 12.62
C ILE A 15 -4.31 -0.93 13.00
N GLY A 16 -3.39 -0.33 12.26
CA GLY A 16 -1.95 -0.61 12.28
C GLY A 16 -1.53 -1.87 11.52
N ASP A 17 -2.44 -2.61 10.88
CA ASP A 17 -2.11 -3.67 9.91
C ASP A 17 -2.07 -3.06 8.52
N PHE A 18 -0.87 -3.01 7.96
CA PHE A 18 -0.61 -2.34 6.70
C PHE A 18 -0.70 -3.33 5.54
N CYS A 19 -1.41 -2.93 4.49
CA CYS A 19 -1.33 -3.53 3.17
C CYS A 19 -0.44 -2.69 2.25
N VAL A 20 0.07 -3.32 1.19
CA VAL A 20 0.93 -2.69 0.20
C VAL A 20 0.14 -2.52 -1.09
N LEU A 21 0.08 -1.30 -1.63
CA LEU A 21 -0.44 -1.05 -2.97
C LEU A 21 0.55 -1.56 -4.00
N MET A 22 0.21 -2.62 -4.72
CA MET A 22 1.12 -3.19 -5.73
C MET A 22 1.18 -2.31 -6.97
N PRO A 23 2.25 -2.42 -7.78
CA PRO A 23 2.30 -1.78 -9.09
C PRO A 23 1.03 -2.03 -9.91
N GLY A 24 0.47 -0.96 -10.48
CA GLY A 24 -0.79 -0.97 -11.23
C GLY A 24 -2.05 -0.87 -10.37
N GLN A 25 -1.92 -0.77 -9.05
CA GLN A 25 -3.05 -0.55 -8.11
C GLN A 25 -3.09 0.88 -7.56
N GLU A 26 -2.31 1.81 -8.12
CA GLU A 26 -2.16 3.17 -7.58
C GLU A 26 -3.39 4.05 -7.86
N ASN A 27 -4.10 3.78 -8.95
CA ASN A 27 -5.27 4.54 -9.38
C ASN A 27 -6.54 3.98 -8.71
N VAL A 28 -6.65 4.18 -7.40
CA VAL A 28 -7.77 3.70 -6.59
C VAL A 28 -8.44 4.85 -5.83
N VAL A 29 -9.76 4.83 -5.78
CA VAL A 29 -10.55 5.71 -4.89
C VAL A 29 -10.63 5.04 -3.52
N MET A 30 -10.08 5.70 -2.50
CA MET A 30 -10.15 5.24 -1.12
C MET A 30 -11.18 6.06 -0.34
N THR A 31 -11.81 5.44 0.65
CA THR A 31 -12.66 6.19 1.60
C THR A 31 -11.78 7.06 2.49
N LYS A 32 -12.40 8.07 3.12
CA LYS A 32 -11.71 8.92 4.11
C LYS A 32 -11.08 8.14 5.26
N GLU A 33 -11.52 6.90 5.48
CA GLU A 33 -11.17 6.03 6.61
C GLU A 33 -9.96 5.13 6.31
N ILE A 34 -9.18 5.47 5.28
CA ILE A 34 -7.94 4.78 4.91
C ILE A 34 -6.77 5.77 4.99
N ILE A 35 -5.81 5.44 5.85
CA ILE A 35 -4.53 6.15 5.89
C ILE A 35 -3.62 5.56 4.83
N VAL A 36 -2.99 6.43 4.04
CA VAL A 36 -1.89 6.08 3.14
C VAL A 36 -0.59 6.66 3.71
N ILE A 37 0.41 5.81 3.93
CA ILE A 37 1.71 6.19 4.49
C ILE A 37 2.83 5.83 3.51
N ARG A 38 3.75 6.78 3.33
CA ARG A 38 5.00 6.59 2.58
C ARG A 38 6.16 7.34 3.25
N PRO A 39 7.41 6.90 3.04
CA PRO A 39 8.57 7.70 3.43
C PRO A 39 8.54 9.07 2.72
N GLY A 40 8.83 10.14 3.45
CA GLY A 40 9.00 11.47 2.85
C GLY A 40 10.34 11.60 2.13
N GLU A 41 10.52 12.71 1.40
CA GLU A 41 11.72 12.97 0.59
C GLU A 41 13.03 12.96 1.40
N ILE A 42 12.96 13.39 2.66
CA ILE A 42 14.11 13.43 3.58
C ILE A 42 14.42 12.08 4.24
N ALA A 43 13.60 11.05 4.02
CA ALA A 43 13.77 9.76 4.68
C ALA A 43 14.98 9.00 4.12
N THR A 44 15.80 8.43 5.00
CA THR A 44 16.98 7.64 4.64
C THR A 44 16.65 6.16 4.42
N PHE A 45 15.40 5.83 4.12
CA PHE A 45 14.90 4.46 4.00
C PHE A 45 13.76 4.34 3.00
N SER A 46 13.55 3.13 2.47
CA SER A 46 12.50 2.84 1.49
C SER A 46 11.15 2.48 2.16
N THR A 47 10.08 2.43 1.37
CA THR A 47 8.76 1.99 1.86
C THR A 47 8.79 0.57 2.41
N PHE A 48 9.66 -0.30 1.91
CA PHE A 48 9.84 -1.66 2.44
C PHE A 48 10.43 -1.65 3.86
N TYR A 49 11.35 -0.74 4.16
CA TYR A 49 11.83 -0.56 5.52
C TYR A 49 10.75 0.01 6.42
N LEU A 50 10.02 1.03 5.95
CA LEU A 50 8.91 1.58 6.71
C LEU A 50 7.89 0.49 7.06
N PHE A 51 7.57 -0.38 6.10
CA PHE A 51 6.66 -1.49 6.31
C PHE A 51 7.22 -2.49 7.33
N TRP A 52 8.46 -2.94 7.14
CA TRP A 52 9.16 -3.80 8.09
C TRP A 52 9.10 -3.21 9.52
N ALA A 53 9.44 -1.92 9.66
CA ALA A 53 9.44 -1.22 10.93
C ALA A 53 8.05 -1.17 11.58
N LEU A 54 7.00 -0.90 10.81
CA LEU A 54 5.62 -0.86 11.28
C LEU A 54 5.11 -2.25 11.73
N THR A 55 5.64 -3.33 11.18
CA THR A 55 5.28 -4.71 11.55
C THR A 55 6.03 -5.25 12.78
N LEU A 56 7.07 -4.55 13.26
CA LEU A 56 7.80 -4.97 14.45
C LEU A 56 6.84 -5.09 15.64
N LYS A 57 6.96 -6.17 16.42
CA LYS A 57 6.08 -6.41 17.58
C LYS A 57 6.01 -5.21 18.54
N ALA A 58 7.16 -4.60 18.84
CA ALA A 58 7.24 -3.42 19.69
C ALA A 58 6.52 -2.19 19.12
N VAL A 59 6.44 -2.06 17.79
CA VAL A 59 5.69 -1.01 17.12
C VAL A 59 4.20 -1.36 17.07
N ARG A 60 3.86 -2.59 16.69
CA ARG A 60 2.49 -3.14 16.71
C ARG A 60 1.81 -3.02 18.07
N ASP A 61 2.54 -3.25 19.16
CA ASP A 61 2.01 -3.12 20.51
C ASP A 61 1.61 -1.68 20.87
N GLN A 62 2.22 -0.65 20.25
CA GLN A 62 1.83 0.75 20.47
C GLN A 62 0.44 1.06 19.93
N TRP A 63 0.03 0.41 18.83
CA TRP A 63 -1.28 0.62 18.20
C TRP A 63 -2.45 0.23 19.09
N LYS A 64 -2.26 -0.66 20.07
CA LYS A 64 -3.29 -0.99 21.08
C LYS A 64 -3.81 0.27 21.79
N ARG A 65 -2.97 1.29 21.99
CA ARG A 65 -3.35 2.56 22.62
C ARG A 65 -4.21 3.48 21.73
N ILE A 66 -4.23 3.18 20.43
CA ILE A 66 -4.95 3.94 19.41
C ILE A 66 -6.28 3.24 19.10
N ILE A 67 -6.25 1.91 18.91
CA ILE A 67 -7.40 1.06 18.56
C ILE A 67 -8.58 1.21 19.55
N PHE A 68 -8.31 1.16 20.86
CA PHE A 68 -9.38 1.11 21.87
C PHE A 68 -10.07 2.45 22.15
N MET A 69 -9.67 3.53 21.49
CA MET A 69 -10.27 4.86 21.70
C MET A 69 -11.56 5.09 20.89
N GLN A 70 -11.95 4.14 20.04
CA GLN A 70 -13.02 4.31 19.06
C GLN A 70 -14.43 4.00 19.55
N THR A 71 -14.60 3.69 20.84
CA THR A 71 -15.94 3.63 21.44
C THR A 71 -16.60 5.00 21.55
N ASN A 72 -15.84 6.10 21.48
CA ASN A 72 -16.34 7.48 21.66
C ASN A 72 -15.95 8.47 20.53
N ARG A 73 -15.25 8.04 19.46
CA ARG A 73 -14.79 8.89 18.36
C ARG A 73 -14.97 8.21 17.00
N GLU A 74 -15.16 9.01 15.96
CA GLU A 74 -15.38 8.53 14.60
C GLU A 74 -14.11 7.95 13.94
N ASP A 75 -12.91 8.45 14.27
CA ASP A 75 -11.62 8.02 13.70
C ASP A 75 -10.47 8.13 14.74
N ASP A 76 -9.25 7.71 14.36
CA ASP A 76 -8.05 7.86 15.19
C ASP A 76 -7.35 9.23 15.05
N GLY A 77 -7.86 10.10 14.16
CA GLY A 77 -7.40 11.45 13.91
C GLY A 77 -5.91 11.51 13.58
N LYS A 78 -5.15 12.32 14.33
CA LYS A 78 -3.68 12.43 14.16
C LYS A 78 -2.89 11.51 15.09
N ARG A 79 -3.55 10.61 15.83
CA ARG A 79 -2.88 9.80 16.86
C ARG A 79 -2.01 8.71 16.29
N TYR A 80 -2.22 8.29 15.04
CA TYR A 80 -1.29 7.41 14.33
C TYR A 80 0.13 8.00 14.27
N LEU A 81 0.28 9.33 14.34
CA LEU A 81 1.58 10.01 14.43
C LEU A 81 2.28 9.83 15.78
N GLU A 82 1.58 9.35 16.81
CA GLU A 82 2.18 9.02 18.11
C GLU A 82 2.99 7.71 18.06
N VAL A 83 2.76 6.88 17.03
CA VAL A 83 3.46 5.61 16.84
C VAL A 83 4.92 5.85 16.51
N ARG A 84 5.80 5.34 17.36
CA ARG A 84 7.25 5.45 17.18
C ARG A 84 7.79 4.26 16.39
N ILE A 85 8.51 4.55 15.32
CA ILE A 85 9.27 3.57 14.53
C ILE A 85 10.78 3.76 14.74
N PRO A 86 11.58 2.70 14.65
CA PRO A 86 13.04 2.82 14.66
C PRO A 86 13.54 3.56 13.41
N ILE A 87 14.38 4.57 13.61
CA ILE A 87 15.11 5.23 12.53
C ILE A 87 16.40 4.46 12.28
N PRO A 88 16.68 4.03 11.03
CA PRO A 88 17.87 3.26 10.75
C PRO A 88 19.11 4.16 10.82
N PRO A 89 20.25 3.64 11.33
CA PRO A 89 21.48 4.43 11.44
C PRO A 89 22.05 4.79 10.07
N THR A 90 21.86 3.92 9.07
CA THR A 90 22.30 4.14 7.69
C THR A 90 21.29 3.57 6.71
N ARG A 91 21.30 4.07 5.47
CA ARG A 91 20.49 3.53 4.37
C ARG A 91 20.80 2.05 4.09
N ALA A 92 22.08 1.67 4.14
CA ALA A 92 22.51 0.30 3.90
C ALA A 92 21.91 -0.67 4.91
N GLU A 93 21.84 -0.28 6.19
CA GLU A 93 21.21 -1.10 7.22
C GLU A 93 19.70 -1.22 7.01
N ALA A 94 19.05 -0.12 6.64
CA ALA A 94 17.62 -0.12 6.31
C ALA A 94 17.30 -1.10 5.16
N ASP A 95 18.09 -1.05 4.09
CA ASP A 95 17.92 -1.93 2.94
C ASP A 95 18.23 -3.40 3.29
N ARG A 96 19.22 -3.65 4.17
CA ARG A 96 19.57 -5.00 4.62
C ARG A 96 18.43 -5.67 5.39
N VAL A 97 17.85 -4.98 6.39
CA VAL A 97 16.81 -5.58 7.23
C VAL A 97 15.46 -5.70 6.50
N SER A 98 15.19 -4.79 5.58
CA SER A 98 13.95 -4.78 4.79
C SER A 98 14.01 -5.60 3.51
N LYS A 99 15.19 -6.15 3.16
CA LYS A 99 15.40 -6.97 1.96
C LYS A 99 14.35 -8.08 1.79
N PRO A 100 13.98 -8.88 2.82
CA PRO A 100 12.98 -9.93 2.63
C PRO A 100 11.61 -9.40 2.20
N PHE A 101 11.20 -8.24 2.74
CA PHE A 101 9.94 -7.59 2.36
C PHE A 101 10.02 -7.10 0.92
N ARG A 102 11.11 -6.41 0.57
CA ARG A 102 11.36 -5.94 -0.80
C ARG A 102 11.31 -7.08 -1.80
N ASP A 103 12.07 -8.14 -1.56
CA ASP A 103 12.18 -9.28 -2.46
C ASP A 103 10.83 -9.98 -2.65
N TYR A 104 10.06 -10.16 -1.58
CA TYR A 104 8.72 -10.77 -1.64
C TYR A 104 7.77 -9.97 -2.53
N TYR A 105 7.59 -8.68 -2.26
CA TYR A 105 6.62 -7.87 -3.01
C TYR A 105 7.08 -7.60 -4.44
N THR A 106 8.38 -7.42 -4.68
CA THR A 106 8.88 -7.27 -6.05
C THR A 106 8.73 -8.55 -6.86
N SER A 107 8.96 -9.73 -6.26
CA SER A 107 8.75 -11.02 -6.93
C SER A 107 7.28 -11.25 -7.26
N ILE A 108 6.36 -10.92 -6.35
CA ILE A 108 4.92 -10.99 -6.61
C ILE A 108 4.53 -10.04 -7.74
N SER A 109 5.07 -8.81 -7.74
CA SER A 109 4.81 -7.86 -8.82
C SER A 109 5.23 -8.43 -10.17
N GLN A 110 6.44 -9.00 -10.26
CA GLN A 110 6.94 -9.61 -11.50
C GLN A 110 6.07 -10.78 -11.95
N ALA A 111 5.69 -11.66 -11.03
CA ALA A 111 4.81 -12.80 -11.32
C ALA A 111 3.44 -12.32 -11.84
N ARG A 112 2.85 -11.27 -11.25
CA ARG A 112 1.59 -10.67 -11.71
C ARG A 112 1.71 -10.10 -13.12
N THR A 113 2.80 -9.38 -13.41
CA THR A 113 3.05 -8.83 -14.75
C THR A 113 3.16 -9.94 -15.80
N GLN A 114 4.01 -10.95 -15.55
CA GLN A 114 4.18 -12.08 -16.47
C GLN A 114 2.87 -12.85 -16.70
N PHE A 115 2.07 -13.03 -15.64
CA PHE A 115 0.79 -13.70 -15.76
C PHE A 115 -0.23 -12.86 -16.53
N GLY A 116 -0.26 -11.54 -16.32
CA GLY A 116 -1.08 -10.62 -17.10
C GLY A 116 -0.71 -10.62 -18.59
N GLU A 117 0.58 -10.62 -18.93
CA GLU A 117 1.04 -10.72 -20.32
C GLU A 117 0.58 -12.02 -21.00
N TYR A 118 0.63 -13.15 -20.29
CA TYR A 118 0.14 -14.43 -20.79
C TYR A 118 -1.37 -14.37 -21.08
N LEU A 119 -2.16 -13.83 -20.14
CA LEU A 119 -3.61 -13.69 -20.31
C LEU A 119 -3.96 -12.72 -21.45
N GLY A 120 -3.20 -11.64 -21.63
CA GLY A 120 -3.37 -10.72 -22.76
C GLY A 120 -3.13 -11.40 -24.12
N ARG A 121 -2.21 -12.37 -24.20
CA ARG A 121 -1.99 -13.19 -25.40
C ARG A 121 -3.08 -14.25 -25.59
N SER A 122 -3.52 -14.87 -24.50
CA SER A 122 -4.53 -15.92 -24.49
C SER A 122 -5.91 -15.34 -24.17
N LYS A 123 -6.61 -14.83 -25.19
CA LYS A 123 -7.99 -14.30 -25.09
C LYS A 123 -9.06 -15.36 -24.74
N SER A 124 -8.64 -16.55 -24.32
CA SER A 124 -9.52 -17.68 -24.00
C SER A 124 -9.88 -17.75 -22.52
N HIS A 125 -9.22 -16.97 -21.66
CA HIS A 125 -9.44 -17.00 -20.21
C HIS A 125 -10.30 -15.82 -19.75
N HIS A 126 -11.35 -16.08 -18.98
CA HIS A 126 -12.11 -15.06 -18.26
C HIS A 126 -11.48 -14.83 -16.87
N PHE A 127 -10.21 -14.42 -16.86
CA PHE A 127 -9.45 -14.13 -15.64
C PHE A 127 -8.72 -12.80 -15.79
N PHE A 128 -8.84 -11.94 -14.77
CA PHE A 128 -8.27 -10.59 -14.78
C PHE A 128 -7.28 -10.43 -13.62
N VAL A 129 -6.06 -10.00 -13.94
CA VAL A 129 -5.07 -9.66 -12.93
C VAL A 129 -5.10 -8.14 -12.76
N ALA A 130 -5.72 -7.67 -11.68
CA ALA A 130 -5.73 -6.25 -11.35
C ALA A 130 -4.29 -5.69 -11.35
N GLY A 131 -4.06 -4.54 -12.00
CA GLY A 131 -2.75 -3.90 -12.06
C GLY A 131 -1.72 -4.52 -13.02
N ALA A 132 -2.08 -5.55 -13.80
CA ALA A 132 -1.25 -6.04 -14.90
C ALA A 132 -1.67 -5.48 -16.28
N GLU A 133 -2.75 -4.70 -16.31
CA GLU A 133 -3.17 -3.95 -17.49
C GLU A 133 -2.23 -2.77 -17.63
N GLY A 134 -1.38 -2.79 -18.67
CA GLY A 134 -0.78 -1.56 -19.17
C GLY A 134 -1.94 -0.61 -19.47
N ALA A 135 -1.88 0.61 -18.93
CA ALA A 135 -2.88 1.64 -19.16
C ALA A 135 -3.15 1.73 -20.67
N GLN A 136 -4.24 1.12 -21.13
CA GLN A 136 -4.88 1.63 -22.32
C GLN A 136 -5.44 2.96 -21.87
N GLU A 137 -4.79 4.05 -22.29
CA GLU A 137 -5.40 5.36 -22.28
C GLU A 137 -6.74 5.21 -22.99
N VAL A 138 -7.81 5.13 -22.20
CA VAL A 138 -9.15 5.34 -22.72
C VAL A 138 -9.17 6.82 -23.05
N ASP A 139 -9.06 7.13 -24.34
CA ASP A 139 -9.14 8.49 -24.84
C ASP A 139 -10.56 8.99 -24.57
N ILE A 140 -10.73 9.67 -23.43
CA ILE A 140 -12.02 10.17 -22.94
C ILE A 140 -12.63 11.19 -23.92
N ALA A 141 -11.83 11.70 -24.88
CA ALA A 141 -12.28 12.57 -25.96
C ALA A 141 -13.11 11.84 -27.04
N SER A 142 -13.14 10.51 -27.06
CA SER A 142 -13.97 9.73 -28.01
C SER A 142 -15.32 9.30 -27.45
N ILE A 143 -15.67 9.72 -26.23
CA ILE A 143 -17.01 9.51 -25.68
C ILE A 143 -17.88 10.66 -26.20
N ASP A 144 -18.60 10.41 -27.30
CA ASP A 144 -19.67 11.30 -27.76
C ASP A 144 -20.67 11.49 -26.60
N LEU A 145 -20.68 12.70 -26.03
CA LEU A 145 -21.62 13.12 -24.99
C LEU A 145 -22.93 13.67 -25.57
N ASP A 146 -23.12 13.56 -26.89
CA ASP A 146 -24.33 14.03 -27.57
C ASP A 146 -25.27 12.85 -27.86
N ALA A 147 -25.82 12.29 -26.79
CA ALA A 147 -27.02 11.45 -26.86
C ALA A 147 -27.97 11.82 -25.73
N GLU A 148 -28.53 13.05 -25.81
CA GLU A 148 -29.94 13.38 -25.53
C GLU A 148 -30.25 14.84 -25.91
#